data_AF-A0A7V0U2X5-F1
#
_entry.id   AF-A0A7V0U2X5-F1
#
_cell.length_a   1.000
_cell.length_b   1.000
_cell.length_c   1.000
_cell.angle_alpha   90.00
_cell.angle_beta   90.00
_cell.angle_gamma   90.00
#
_symmetry.space_group_name_H-M   'P 1'
#
loop_
_entity.id
_entity.type
_entity.pdbx_description
1 polymer ?
#
loop_
_entity_poly.entity_id
_entity_poly.type
_entity_poly.pdbx_seq_one_letter_code
_entity_poly.pdbx_strand_id
1 'polypeptide(L)'
;MQFASWFLHNFGVFFGLIFLFYLYLMVHRLTLIYDYLRGVVVADESYQEKVGKHAALVFLVPLFRRLQATEGSAREAIVDAIWSEVESRIGIHFTALNGYVNTLILIGFAGTIFGSIGAFNEMFAGLAGGESAAVVFAAAWNHGLATALYTSLGAGVIGGLTVTLIYSRYLMTRMKRLETLIGLRIGEICSERI
;
A
#
# COMPACT_ATOMS: atom_id res chain seq x y z
N MET A 1 14.21 32.08 6.51
CA MET A 1 15.56 31.52 6.75
C MET A 1 15.61 30.49 7.88
N GLN A 2 14.88 30.66 9.00
CA GLN A 2 14.88 29.69 10.11
C GLN A 2 14.39 28.29 9.71
N PHE A 3 13.37 28.18 8.85
CA PHE A 3 12.88 26.88 8.37
C PHE A 3 13.95 26.12 7.57
N ALA A 4 14.66 26.78 6.65
CA ALA A 4 15.71 26.15 5.85
C ALA A 4 16.88 25.65 6.72
N SER A 5 17.27 26.43 7.74
CA SER A 5 18.30 26.05 8.70
C SER A 5 17.86 24.87 9.58
N TRP A 6 16.65 24.90 10.12
CA TRP A 6 16.08 23.78 10.89
C TRP A 6 15.94 22.51 10.05
N PHE A 7 15.47 22.66 8.81
CA PHE A 7 15.24 21.58 7.87
C PHE A 7 16.54 20.89 7.47
N LEU A 8 17.63 21.64 7.22
CA LEU A 8 18.95 21.08 6.95
C LEU A 8 19.53 20.35 8.16
N HIS A 9 19.32 20.86 9.37
CA HIS A 9 19.88 20.28 10.61
C HIS A 9 19.14 19.01 11.06
N ASN A 10 17.83 18.94 10.83
CA ASN A 10 16.98 17.79 11.21
C ASN A 10 16.63 16.90 10.02
N PHE A 11 17.25 17.12 8.87
CA PHE A 11 16.88 16.55 7.57
C PHE A 11 16.76 15.02 7.62
N GLY A 12 17.83 14.35 8.08
CA GLY A 12 17.87 12.89 8.18
C GLY A 12 16.86 12.33 9.19
N VAL A 13 16.62 13.04 10.30
CA VAL A 13 15.67 12.62 11.34
C VAL A 13 14.23 12.79 10.85
N PHE A 14 13.91 13.91 10.21
CA PHE A 14 12.57 14.19 9.69
C PHE A 14 12.18 13.22 8.58
N PHE A 15 13.02 13.07 7.54
CA PHE A 15 12.75 12.12 6.46
C PHE A 15 12.79 10.68 6.95
N GLY A 16 13.70 10.34 7.87
CA GLY A 16 13.76 9.02 8.49
C GLY A 16 12.50 8.66 9.28
N LEU A 17 12.00 9.56 10.12
CA LEU A 17 10.77 9.34 10.89
C LEU A 17 9.54 9.22 10.01
N ILE A 18 9.42 10.08 8.99
CA ILE A 18 8.33 10.00 8.01
C ILE A 18 8.42 8.68 7.24
N PHE A 19 9.61 8.30 6.80
CA PHE A 19 9.84 7.04 6.10
C PHE A 19 9.41 5.82 6.94
N LEU A 20 9.81 5.78 8.21
CA LEU A 20 9.41 4.73 9.15
C LEU A 20 7.90 4.72 9.40
N PHE A 21 7.27 5.89 9.50
CA PHE A 21 5.83 6.01 9.67
C PHE A 21 5.06 5.44 8.46
N TYR A 22 5.46 5.78 7.23
CA TYR A 22 4.85 5.22 6.03
C TYR A 22 5.11 3.71 5.90
N LEU A 23 6.30 3.24 6.27
CA LEU A 23 6.62 1.82 6.30
C LEU A 23 5.73 1.06 7.30
N TYR A 24 5.52 1.62 8.48
CA TYR A 24 4.57 1.08 9.47
C TYR A 24 3.15 1.02 8.91
N LEU A 25 2.66 2.11 8.30
CA LEU A 25 1.33 2.14 7.68
C LEU A 25 1.18 1.08 6.58
N MET A 26 2.20 0.89 5.75
CA MET A 26 2.20 -0.13 4.70
C MET A 26 2.11 -1.54 5.29
N VAL A 27 2.94 -1.88 6.27
CA VAL A 27 2.91 -3.20 6.94
C VAL A 27 1.56 -3.43 7.64
N HIS A 28 1.05 -2.42 8.34
CA HIS A 28 -0.24 -2.50 9.01
C HIS A 28 -1.40 -2.70 8.03
N ARG A 29 -1.40 -2.02 6.88
CA ARG A 29 -2.44 -2.25 5.87
C ARG A 29 -2.29 -3.58 5.16
N LEU A 30 -1.07 -4.02 4.88
CA LEU A 30 -0.82 -5.30 4.24
C LEU A 30 -1.26 -6.48 5.13
N THR A 31 -1.05 -6.39 6.44
CA THR A 31 -1.55 -7.37 7.42
C THR A 31 -3.07 -7.38 7.48
N LEU A 32 -3.74 -6.23 7.48
CA LEU A 32 -5.22 -6.17 7.40
C LEU A 32 -5.76 -6.82 6.12
N ILE A 33 -5.19 -6.50 4.96
CA ILE A 33 -5.59 -7.12 3.69
C ILE A 33 -5.35 -8.64 3.73
N TYR A 34 -4.22 -9.06 4.27
CA TYR A 34 -3.91 -10.48 4.44
C TYR A 34 -4.94 -11.16 5.33
N ASP A 35 -5.32 -10.58 6.48
CA ASP A 35 -6.32 -11.16 7.37
C ASP A 35 -7.69 -11.30 6.71
N TYR A 36 -8.12 -10.30 5.92
CA TYR A 36 -9.35 -10.39 5.13
C TYR A 36 -9.29 -11.48 4.05
N LEU A 37 -8.15 -11.62 3.37
CA LEU A 37 -7.99 -12.56 2.25
C LEU A 37 -7.50 -13.95 2.68
N ARG A 38 -7.06 -14.14 3.93
CA ARG A 38 -6.60 -15.43 4.48
C ARG A 38 -7.73 -16.45 4.50
N GLY A 39 -8.96 -16.00 4.73
CA GLY A 39 -10.17 -16.83 4.70
C GLY A 39 -10.57 -17.35 3.31
N VAL A 40 -9.93 -16.86 2.24
CA VAL A 40 -10.13 -17.35 0.86
C VAL A 40 -9.09 -18.45 0.61
N VAL A 41 -9.44 -19.70 0.95
CA VAL A 41 -8.55 -20.85 0.78
C VAL A 41 -8.33 -21.12 -0.71
N VAL A 42 -7.06 -21.30 -1.12
CA VAL A 42 -6.67 -21.51 -2.53
C VAL A 42 -6.86 -22.96 -2.97
N ALA A 43 -6.90 -23.91 -2.03
CA ALA A 43 -7.02 -25.33 -2.30
C ALA A 43 -8.24 -25.92 -1.57
N ASP A 44 -9.29 -26.24 -2.32
CA ASP A 44 -9.80 -27.61 -2.38
C ASP A 44 -10.86 -27.74 -3.46
N GLU A 45 -10.80 -28.87 -4.18
CA GLU A 45 -11.68 -29.26 -5.28
C GLU A 45 -13.10 -29.66 -4.81
N SER A 46 -13.42 -29.48 -3.52
CA SER A 46 -14.77 -29.67 -2.99
C SER A 46 -15.63 -28.42 -3.25
N TYR A 47 -15.94 -28.17 -4.53
CA TYR A 47 -16.81 -27.11 -5.05
C TYR A 47 -18.26 -27.15 -4.50
N GLN A 48 -18.56 -28.04 -3.54
CA GLN A 48 -19.87 -28.24 -2.92
C GLN A 48 -19.97 -27.84 -1.45
N GLU A 49 -18.90 -27.35 -0.80
CA GLU A 49 -19.05 -26.74 0.53
C GLU A 49 -19.70 -25.37 0.44
N LYS A 50 -21.04 -25.37 0.31
CA LYS A 50 -22.00 -24.30 0.61
C LYS A 50 -21.36 -22.91 0.56
N VAL A 51 -21.43 -22.29 -0.63
CA VAL A 51 -21.08 -20.88 -0.94
C VAL A 51 -21.56 -19.90 0.17
N GLY A 52 -22.60 -20.25 0.94
CA GLY A 52 -23.09 -19.48 2.09
C GLY A 52 -22.33 -19.59 3.44
N LYS A 53 -21.22 -20.35 3.57
CA LYS A 53 -20.51 -20.54 4.86
C LYS A 53 -19.02 -20.17 4.85
N HIS A 54 -18.52 -19.50 3.82
CA HIS A 54 -17.14 -19.03 3.86
C HIS A 54 -16.96 -17.92 4.89
N ALA A 55 -15.96 -18.07 5.77
CA ALA A 55 -15.60 -17.07 6.78
C ALA A 55 -15.35 -15.68 6.17
N ALA A 56 -14.88 -15.64 4.91
CA ALA A 56 -14.68 -14.43 4.13
C ALA A 56 -15.98 -13.65 3.82
N LEU A 57 -17.15 -14.29 3.86
CA LEU A 57 -18.44 -13.67 3.54
C LEU A 57 -19.27 -13.28 4.77
N VAL A 58 -18.75 -13.52 5.98
CA VAL A 58 -19.50 -13.30 7.24
C VAL A 58 -20.00 -11.85 7.37
N PHE A 59 -19.22 -10.88 6.89
CA PHE A 59 -19.62 -9.47 6.93
C PHE A 59 -20.74 -9.12 5.93
N LEU A 60 -20.94 -9.92 4.88
CA LEU A 60 -22.00 -9.74 3.87
C LEU A 60 -23.29 -10.49 4.20
N VAL A 61 -23.29 -11.40 5.18
CA VAL A 61 -24.46 -12.16 5.64
C VAL A 61 -25.72 -11.29 5.86
N PRO A 62 -25.67 -10.13 6.55
CA PRO A 62 -26.87 -9.31 6.72
C PRO A 62 -27.39 -8.72 5.40
N LEU A 63 -26.51 -8.39 4.45
CA LEU A 63 -26.89 -7.90 3.13
C LEU A 63 -27.46 -9.03 2.26
N PHE A 64 -26.89 -10.24 2.31
CA PHE A 64 -27.45 -11.41 1.65
C PHE A 64 -28.83 -11.79 2.20
N ARG A 65 -29.07 -11.65 3.51
CA ARG A 65 -30.42 -11.85 4.08
C ARG A 65 -31.41 -10.81 3.60
N ARG A 66 -31.01 -9.54 3.48
CA ARG A 66 -31.84 -8.49 2.88
C ARG A 66 -32.14 -8.79 1.41
N LEU A 67 -31.14 -9.23 0.64
CA LEU A 67 -31.31 -9.64 -0.75
C LEU A 67 -32.30 -10.81 -0.89
N GLN A 68 -32.29 -11.76 0.04
CA GLN A 68 -33.26 -12.87 0.09
C GLN A 68 -34.68 -12.41 0.45
N ALA A 69 -34.83 -11.34 1.22
CA ALA A 69 -36.12 -10.85 1.72
C ALA A 69 -36.79 -9.82 0.79
N THR A 70 -36.06 -9.26 -0.17
CA THR A 70 -36.54 -8.19 -1.05
C THR A 70 -36.88 -8.70 -2.44
N GLU A 71 -38.06 -8.34 -2.94
CA GLU A 71 -38.54 -8.66 -4.30
C GLU A 71 -38.61 -7.38 -5.16
N GLY A 72 -38.47 -7.55 -6.48
CA GLY A 72 -38.62 -6.45 -7.46
C GLY A 72 -37.40 -5.54 -7.59
N SER A 73 -37.63 -4.27 -7.95
CA SER A 73 -36.59 -3.30 -8.35
C SER A 73 -35.62 -2.90 -7.25
N ALA A 74 -35.98 -3.07 -5.97
CA ALA A 74 -35.10 -2.81 -4.83
C ALA A 74 -33.95 -3.83 -4.71
N ARG A 75 -33.98 -4.92 -5.49
CA ARG A 75 -32.96 -5.97 -5.49
C ARG A 75 -31.64 -5.50 -6.09
N GLU A 76 -31.69 -4.76 -7.20
CA GLU A 76 -30.49 -4.20 -7.85
C GLU A 76 -29.76 -3.25 -6.90
N ALA A 77 -30.49 -2.39 -6.19
CA ALA A 77 -29.92 -1.51 -5.17
C ALA A 77 -29.22 -2.26 -4.02
N ILE A 78 -29.70 -3.46 -3.64
CA ILE A 78 -29.05 -4.29 -2.61
C ILE A 78 -27.79 -4.96 -3.17
N VAL A 79 -27.81 -5.38 -4.44
CA VAL A 79 -26.62 -5.89 -5.13
C VAL A 79 -25.54 -4.82 -5.20
N ASP A 80 -25.90 -3.60 -5.58
CA ASP A 80 -24.99 -2.45 -5.60
C ASP A 80 -24.46 -2.14 -4.20
N ALA A 81 -25.31 -2.22 -3.16
CA ALA A 81 -24.87 -2.05 -1.77
C ALA A 81 -23.88 -3.14 -1.31
N ILE A 82 -24.05 -4.39 -1.76
CA ILE A 82 -23.10 -5.48 -1.50
C ILE A 82 -21.74 -5.17 -2.13
N TRP A 83 -21.73 -4.75 -3.41
CA TRP A 83 -20.49 -4.38 -4.10
C TRP A 83 -19.82 -3.16 -3.47
N SER A 84 -20.61 -2.15 -3.09
CA SER A 84 -20.11 -0.96 -2.39
C SER A 84 -19.48 -1.29 -1.04
N GLU A 85 -20.06 -2.22 -0.27
CA GLU A 85 -19.49 -2.65 1.02
C GLU A 85 -18.15 -3.41 0.82
N VAL A 86 -18.05 -4.22 -0.24
CA VAL A 86 -16.82 -4.95 -0.60
C VAL A 86 -15.72 -3.96 -1.02
N GLU A 87 -16.05 -3.00 -1.87
CA GLU A 87 -15.13 -1.94 -2.30
C GLU A 87 -14.68 -1.08 -1.10
N SER A 88 -15.61 -0.72 -0.22
CA SER A 88 -15.33 0.05 0.99
C SER A 88 -14.41 -0.69 1.97
N ARG A 89 -14.64 -1.99 2.19
CA ARG A 89 -13.85 -2.76 3.18
C ARG A 89 -12.53 -3.28 2.66
N ILE A 90 -12.44 -3.63 1.37
CA ILE A 90 -11.26 -4.29 0.81
C ILE A 90 -10.57 -3.35 -0.19
N GLY A 91 -11.33 -2.78 -1.13
CA GLY A 91 -10.81 -1.88 -2.18
C GLY A 91 -10.09 -0.66 -1.61
N ILE A 92 -10.64 -0.01 -0.58
CA ILE A 92 -10.00 1.14 0.08
C ILE A 92 -8.60 0.81 0.59
N HIS A 93 -8.38 -0.41 1.11
CA HIS A 93 -7.06 -0.80 1.61
C HIS A 93 -6.04 -0.98 0.49
N PHE A 94 -6.45 -1.52 -0.66
CA PHE A 94 -5.59 -1.62 -1.84
C PHE A 94 -5.22 -0.23 -2.39
N THR A 95 -6.20 0.66 -2.51
CA THR A 95 -5.99 2.04 -2.96
C THR A 95 -5.09 2.82 -2.00
N ALA A 96 -5.33 2.71 -0.69
CA ALA A 96 -4.50 3.35 0.33
C ALA A 96 -3.06 2.83 0.30
N LEU A 97 -2.87 1.52 0.16
CA LEU A 97 -1.54 0.91 0.11
C LEU A 97 -0.76 1.37 -1.13
N ASN A 98 -1.42 1.49 -2.29
CA ASN A 98 -0.82 2.08 -3.49
C ASN A 98 -0.42 3.55 -3.25
N GLY A 99 -1.31 4.34 -2.61
CA GLY A 99 -1.02 5.72 -2.21
C GLY A 99 0.20 5.83 -1.27
N TYR A 100 0.33 4.92 -0.30
CA TYR A 100 1.48 4.89 0.61
C TYR A 100 2.78 4.54 -0.11
N VAL A 101 2.76 3.56 -1.02
CA VAL A 101 3.95 3.21 -1.82
C VAL A 101 4.41 4.41 -2.64
N ASN A 102 3.50 5.04 -3.40
CA ASN A 102 3.86 6.18 -4.24
C ASN A 102 4.42 7.33 -3.39
N THR A 103 3.84 7.57 -2.22
CA THR A 103 4.31 8.60 -1.29
C THR A 103 5.69 8.26 -0.73
N LEU A 104 5.95 7.01 -0.35
CA LEU A 104 7.24 6.55 0.15
C LEU A 104 8.35 6.74 -0.90
N ILE A 105 8.06 6.41 -2.17
CA ILE A 105 8.99 6.60 -3.29
C ILE A 105 9.27 8.09 -3.49
N LEU A 106 8.24 8.94 -3.48
CA LEU A 106 8.41 10.39 -3.61
C LEU A 106 9.24 10.98 -2.46
N ILE A 107 9.03 10.50 -1.23
CA ILE A 107 9.80 10.93 -0.06
C ILE A 107 11.26 10.48 -0.19
N GLY A 108 11.52 9.25 -0.64
CA GLY A 108 12.88 8.77 -0.92
C GLY A 108 13.58 9.60 -2.00
N PHE A 109 12.86 9.95 -3.07
CA PHE A 109 13.37 10.80 -4.13
C PHE A 109 13.67 12.22 -3.66
N ALA A 110 12.75 12.83 -2.90
CA ALA A 110 12.97 14.14 -2.27
C ALA A 110 14.17 14.11 -1.32
N GLY A 111 14.28 13.05 -0.50
CA GLY A 111 15.44 12.74 0.34
C GLY A 111 16.76 12.80 -0.44
N THR A 112 16.76 12.23 -1.64
CA THR A 112 17.93 12.18 -2.51
C THR A 112 18.34 13.56 -3.02
N ILE A 113 17.37 14.36 -3.48
CA ILE A 113 17.60 15.71 -4.02
C ILE A 113 18.23 16.59 -2.93
N PHE A 114 17.60 16.66 -1.77
CA PHE A 114 18.07 17.51 -0.69
C PHE A 114 19.40 17.03 -0.08
N GLY A 115 19.60 15.72 0.07
CA GLY A 115 20.88 15.18 0.51
C GLY A 115 22.02 15.47 -0.48
N SER A 116 21.73 15.45 -1.78
CA SER A 116 22.69 15.84 -2.82
C SER A 116 23.01 17.34 -2.76
N ILE A 117 22.00 18.20 -2.58
CA ILE A 117 22.20 19.66 -2.40
C ILE A 117 23.09 19.95 -1.19
N GLY A 118 22.84 19.27 -0.06
CA GLY A 118 23.66 19.38 1.15
C GLY A 118 25.11 18.98 0.89
N ALA A 119 25.33 17.81 0.29
CA ALA A 119 26.66 17.31 -0.04
C ALA A 119 27.42 18.25 -0.99
N PHE A 120 26.74 18.80 -2.01
CA PHE A 120 27.37 19.76 -2.92
C PHE A 120 27.70 21.09 -2.23
N ASN A 121 26.83 21.60 -1.35
CA ASN A 121 27.11 22.83 -0.61
C ASN A 121 28.33 22.68 0.32
N GLU A 122 28.42 21.57 1.05
CA GLU A 122 29.61 21.23 1.85
C GLU A 122 30.85 21.11 0.95
N MET A 123 30.69 20.52 -0.23
CA MET A 123 31.78 20.38 -1.18
C MET A 123 32.30 21.73 -1.69
N PHE A 124 31.41 22.63 -2.09
CA PHE A 124 31.81 23.96 -2.54
C PHE A 124 32.38 24.82 -1.42
N ALA A 125 31.87 24.69 -0.19
CA ALA A 125 32.42 25.38 0.97
C ALA A 125 33.84 24.92 1.31
N GLY A 126 34.10 23.61 1.32
CA GLY A 126 35.44 23.05 1.56
C GLY A 126 36.46 23.47 0.48
N LEU A 127 36.04 23.42 -0.79
CA LEU A 127 36.87 23.90 -1.91
C LEU A 127 37.18 25.40 -1.80
N ALA A 128 36.20 26.22 -1.42
CA ALA A 128 36.41 27.65 -1.19
C ALA A 128 37.31 27.94 0.03
N GLY A 129 37.32 27.05 1.02
CA GLY A 129 38.20 27.08 2.18
C GLY A 129 39.64 26.63 1.91
N GLY A 130 39.95 26.20 0.68
CA GLY A 130 41.30 25.74 0.28
C GLY A 130 41.58 24.27 0.59
N GLU A 131 40.56 23.48 0.96
CA GLU A 131 40.73 22.05 1.15
C GLU A 131 40.95 21.33 -0.19
N SER A 132 41.73 20.25 -0.16
CA SER A 132 41.99 19.45 -1.36
C SER A 132 40.72 18.75 -1.85
N ALA A 133 40.51 18.74 -3.17
CA ALA A 133 39.31 18.15 -3.78
C ALA A 133 39.07 16.68 -3.36
N ALA A 134 40.12 15.90 -3.12
CA ALA A 134 39.99 14.51 -2.68
C ALA A 134 39.37 14.38 -1.28
N VAL A 135 39.77 15.24 -0.35
CA VAL A 135 39.24 15.25 1.04
C VAL A 135 37.79 15.68 1.05
N VAL A 136 37.48 16.75 0.32
CA VAL A 136 36.14 17.32 0.27
C VAL A 136 35.16 16.39 -0.45
N PHE A 137 35.58 15.72 -1.53
CA PHE A 137 34.75 14.75 -2.23
C PHE A 137 34.48 13.50 -1.37
N ALA A 138 35.50 12.99 -0.67
CA ALA A 138 35.33 11.88 0.25
C ALA A 138 34.39 12.23 1.41
N ALA A 139 34.50 13.45 1.95
CA ALA A 139 33.60 13.95 2.98
C ALA A 139 32.15 14.06 2.46
N ALA A 140 31.93 14.71 1.31
CA ALA A 140 30.61 14.84 0.71
C ALA A 140 29.96 13.48 0.38
N TRP A 141 30.76 12.52 -0.11
CA TRP A 141 30.32 11.15 -0.36
C TRP A 141 29.86 10.45 0.92
N ASN A 142 30.70 10.49 1.97
CA ASN A 142 30.46 9.77 3.22
C ASN A 142 29.38 10.43 4.11
N HIS A 143 29.19 11.75 4.02
CA HIS A 143 28.26 12.47 4.88
C HIS A 143 26.87 12.67 4.26
N GLY A 144 26.76 12.90 2.95
CA GLY A 144 25.47 13.28 2.33
C GLY A 144 25.08 12.42 1.14
N LEU A 145 26.01 12.14 0.22
CA LEU A 145 25.67 11.55 -1.07
C LEU A 145 25.31 10.06 -0.97
N ALA A 146 26.08 9.28 -0.22
CA ALA A 146 25.81 7.85 -0.04
C ALA A 146 24.47 7.62 0.67
N THR A 147 24.20 8.37 1.74
CA THR A 147 22.93 8.31 2.49
C THR A 147 21.73 8.68 1.62
N ALA A 148 21.87 9.71 0.77
CA ALA A 148 20.86 10.12 -0.21
C ALA A 148 20.54 9.00 -1.22
N LEU A 149 21.57 8.32 -1.74
CA LEU A 149 21.41 7.23 -2.68
C LEU A 149 20.78 5.98 -2.03
N TYR A 150 21.24 5.61 -0.84
CA TYR A 150 20.71 4.45 -0.12
C TYR A 150 19.25 4.63 0.29
N THR A 151 18.84 5.85 0.67
CA THR A 151 17.44 6.14 1.00
C THR A 151 16.53 6.05 -0.22
N SER A 152 16.98 6.56 -1.38
CA SER A 152 16.27 6.38 -2.66
C SER A 152 16.12 4.92 -3.06
N LEU A 153 17.24 4.18 -3.01
CA LEU A 153 17.28 2.78 -3.42
C LEU A 153 16.45 1.90 -2.48
N GLY A 154 16.53 2.15 -1.18
CA GLY A 154 15.69 1.50 -0.18
C GLY A 154 14.20 1.77 -0.40
N ALA A 155 13.81 3.04 -0.64
CA ALA A 155 12.44 3.41 -0.96
C ALA A 155 11.94 2.72 -2.24
N GLY A 156 12.77 2.68 -3.28
CA GLY A 156 12.46 2.03 -4.55
C GLY A 156 12.30 0.52 -4.42
N VAL A 157 13.20 -0.15 -3.69
CA VAL A 157 13.12 -1.60 -3.44
C VAL A 157 11.90 -1.94 -2.61
N ILE A 158 11.65 -1.23 -1.49
CA ILE A 158 10.49 -1.49 -0.62
C ILE A 158 9.18 -1.20 -1.35
N GLY A 159 9.12 -0.08 -2.08
CA GLY A 159 7.96 0.27 -2.89
C GLY A 159 7.72 -0.76 -4.00
N GLY A 160 8.77 -1.13 -4.74
CA GLY A 160 8.71 -2.12 -5.81
C GLY A 160 8.30 -3.51 -5.34
N LEU A 161 8.85 -3.99 -4.21
CA LEU A 161 8.43 -5.24 -3.59
C LEU A 161 6.98 -5.19 -3.14
N THR A 162 6.55 -4.08 -2.54
CA THR A 162 5.16 -3.95 -2.07
C THR A 162 4.18 -3.91 -3.24
N VAL A 163 4.47 -3.16 -4.31
CA VAL A 163 3.67 -3.16 -5.55
C VAL A 163 3.65 -4.56 -6.16
N THR A 164 4.80 -5.21 -6.24
CA THR A 164 4.88 -6.58 -6.76
C THR A 164 4.05 -7.54 -5.92
N LEU A 165 4.00 -7.39 -4.59
CA LEU A 165 3.13 -8.17 -3.71
C LEU A 165 1.65 -7.85 -3.92
N ILE A 166 1.26 -6.57 -3.99
CA ILE A 166 -0.12 -6.13 -4.24
C ILE A 166 -0.64 -6.72 -5.56
N TYR A 167 0.14 -6.55 -6.62
CA TYR A 167 -0.17 -7.05 -7.96
C TYR A 167 0.27 -8.49 -8.17
N SER A 168 0.81 -9.15 -7.15
CA SER A 168 1.20 -10.55 -7.26
C SER A 168 -0.02 -11.40 -7.54
N ARG A 169 0.23 -12.54 -8.17
CA ARG A 169 -0.73 -13.64 -8.28
C ARG A 169 -1.30 -14.09 -6.92
N TYR A 170 -0.78 -13.64 -5.79
CA TYR A 170 -1.30 -14.03 -4.48
C TYR A 170 -2.48 -13.16 -4.03
N LEU A 171 -2.29 -11.84 -3.94
CA LEU A 171 -3.31 -10.93 -3.40
C LEU A 171 -4.42 -10.64 -4.42
N MET A 172 -4.04 -10.28 -5.64
CA MET A 172 -5.01 -9.93 -6.70
C MET A 172 -5.86 -11.14 -7.12
N THR A 173 -5.27 -12.33 -7.21
CA THR A 173 -6.04 -13.55 -7.55
C THR A 173 -7.03 -13.92 -6.45
N ARG A 174 -6.68 -13.72 -5.17
CA ARG A 174 -7.60 -13.96 -4.04
C ARG A 174 -8.76 -12.97 -4.03
N MET A 175 -8.50 -11.69 -4.34
CA MET A 175 -9.54 -10.68 -4.51
C MET A 175 -10.51 -11.06 -5.64
N LYS A 176 -10.00 -11.37 -6.85
CA LYS A 176 -10.84 -11.80 -7.97
C LYS A 176 -11.67 -13.04 -7.66
N ARG A 177 -11.10 -13.99 -6.90
CA ARG A 177 -11.84 -15.18 -6.46
C ARG A 177 -12.94 -14.84 -5.45
N LEU A 178 -12.69 -13.90 -4.53
CA LEU A 178 -13.71 -13.40 -3.61
C LEU A 178 -14.86 -12.72 -4.37
N GLU A 179 -14.56 -11.86 -5.35
CA GLU A 179 -15.55 -11.24 -6.22
C GLU A 179 -16.39 -12.30 -6.96
N THR A 180 -15.73 -13.35 -7.48
CA THR A 180 -16.42 -14.46 -8.15
C THR A 180 -17.37 -15.19 -7.20
N LEU A 181 -16.94 -15.48 -5.96
CA LEU A 181 -17.78 -16.13 -4.95
C LEU A 181 -19.00 -15.27 -4.56
N ILE A 182 -18.82 -13.96 -4.45
CA ILE A 182 -19.91 -13.02 -4.18
C ILE A 182 -20.90 -13.01 -5.35
N GLY A 183 -20.38 -12.93 -6.59
CA GLY A 183 -21.20 -12.98 -7.81
C GLY A 183 -22.01 -14.27 -7.92
N LEU A 184 -21.38 -15.43 -7.67
CA LEU A 184 -22.06 -16.73 -7.63
C LEU A 184 -23.14 -16.75 -6.55
N ARG A 185 -22.86 -16.23 -5.35
CA ARG A 185 -23.85 -16.22 -4.26
C ARG A 185 -25.05 -15.33 -4.55
N ILE A 186 -24.83 -14.16 -5.16
CA ILE A 186 -25.89 -13.29 -5.63
C ILE A 186 -26.70 -14.01 -6.71
N GLY A 187 -26.03 -14.67 -7.66
CA GLY A 187 -26.65 -15.48 -8.70
C GLY A 187 -27.56 -16.58 -8.16
N GLU A 188 -27.09 -17.37 -7.19
CA GLU A 188 -27.89 -18.42 -6.51
C GLU A 188 -29.16 -17.85 -5.88
N ILE A 189 -29.03 -16.76 -5.11
CA ILE A 189 -30.16 -16.10 -4.46
C ILE A 189 -31.13 -15.54 -5.51
N CYS A 190 -30.63 -15.10 -6.66
CA CYS A 190 -31.40 -14.65 -7.81
C CYS A 190 -32.15 -15.77 -8.52
N SER A 191 -31.50 -16.91 -8.74
CA SER A 191 -32.07 -18.05 -9.45
C SER A 191 -33.06 -18.86 -8.62
N GLU A 192 -32.92 -18.94 -7.30
CA GLU A 192 -33.83 -19.69 -6.40
C GLU A 192 -35.28 -19.14 -6.37
N ARG A 193 -35.56 -18.00 -7.02
CA ARG A 193 -36.86 -17.32 -7.05
C ARG A 193 -37.45 -17.11 -8.46
N ILE A 194 -36.88 -17.75 -9.48
CA ILE A 194 -37.49 -17.89 -10.82
C ILE A 194 -38.18 -19.26 -10.86
#